data_AF-A0A3B0T2J1-F1
#
_entry.id   AF-A0A3B0T2J1-F1
#
_cell.length_a   1.000
_cell.length_b   1.000
_cell.length_c   1.000
_cell.angle_alpha   90.00
_cell.angle_beta   90.00
_cell.angle_gamma   90.00
#
_symmetry.space_group_name_H-M   'P 1'
#
loop_
_entity.id
_entity.type
_entity.pdbx_description
1 polymer ?
#
loop_
_entity_poly.entity_id
_entity_poly.type
_entity_poly.pdbx_seq_one_letter_code
_entity_poly.pdbx_strand_id
1 'polypeptide(L)'
;MLRNIFSKAVWERRRMILWWILGSSALIAWVSFTYPIMRDSEAMSSFIKDFPPEMLAVFGIDPATYLTGAGFLQAQFYSMFGPLMIIGLAISIAVGATASEEKNGTMEMILSAPISRTSVMIQKAGVVEVIVGLVVVAITTMLLIFNVVLDMGLSIQNVIAANLSLWLLGLVFGGVTLVAGAFSGKPSTAIGVGTMAAILAWFTNAFVTLFPWLDVPSKLSPFTWYVEGPPLLNGVNSGQTWLVIATVVLVVAAIALFNRRDIATESAVVPESVPHRKKTRTTNPRAAHLLGGVLGKSVWDRRRSVWAWALGLASLMLLTFAAWPAFSRNSEAIAAMVDAMPKEMFALFGMTDPDSLSTAAGFISSRTYQSVGPIVMLIFAVSAVSSLVAKEESKGTLDIVLSNPLARRNVLLAKAAAIALLSLFIGSLLTIFGLVGNAIWGTDLDIVNIVAANAGLVLLALCFGGIALGVWSLLGSGPAVGITAAIGAVTWFLNGLGSVVDGLSPFRILSPFYWYLGDTAPLAKGFAPQYL
;
A
#
# COMPACT_ATOMS: atom_id res chain seq x y z
N MET A 1 -25.88 23.12 -2.95
CA MET A 1 -24.46 22.68 -2.94
C MET A 1 -24.09 21.75 -4.10
N LEU A 2 -25.03 21.13 -4.83
CA LEU A 2 -24.74 20.26 -5.99
C LEU A 2 -25.05 20.98 -7.31
N ARG A 3 -24.26 22.01 -7.66
CA ARG A 3 -24.52 22.84 -8.86
C ARG A 3 -23.81 22.33 -10.13
N ASN A 4 -22.74 21.55 -9.98
CA ASN A 4 -21.95 21.01 -11.09
C ASN A 4 -21.33 19.64 -10.72
N ILE A 5 -20.75 18.97 -11.71
CA ILE A 5 -20.14 17.63 -11.56
C ILE A 5 -19.01 17.69 -10.53
N PHE A 6 -18.20 18.75 -10.57
CA PHE A 6 -17.09 18.97 -9.65
C PHE A 6 -17.53 18.98 -8.18
N SER A 7 -18.48 19.86 -7.81
CA SER A 7 -18.94 20.00 -6.42
C SER A 7 -19.60 18.74 -5.91
N LYS A 8 -20.36 18.03 -6.76
CA LYS A 8 -20.92 16.72 -6.44
C LYS A 8 -19.83 15.69 -6.14
N ALA A 9 -18.84 15.57 -7.02
CA ALA A 9 -17.78 14.57 -6.87
C ALA A 9 -16.92 14.80 -5.61
N VAL A 10 -16.61 16.05 -5.27
CA VAL A 10 -15.93 16.40 -4.02
C VAL A 10 -16.81 16.07 -2.81
N TRP A 11 -18.10 16.41 -2.87
CA TRP A 11 -19.04 16.15 -1.78
C TRP A 11 -19.22 14.65 -1.50
N GLU A 12 -19.36 13.82 -2.53
CA GLU A 12 -19.49 12.36 -2.38
C GLU A 12 -18.24 11.75 -1.72
N ARG A 13 -17.07 12.34 -1.93
CA ARG A 13 -15.79 11.86 -1.39
C ARG A 13 -15.42 12.48 -0.04
N ARG A 14 -16.21 13.40 0.52
CA ARG A 14 -15.87 14.14 1.77
C ARG A 14 -15.43 13.26 2.94
N ARG A 15 -16.08 12.11 3.16
CA ARG A 15 -15.71 11.19 4.25
C ARG A 15 -14.36 10.53 3.99
N MET A 16 -14.12 10.12 2.73
CA MET A 16 -12.82 9.59 2.32
C MET A 16 -11.73 10.65 2.51
N ILE A 17 -11.97 11.90 2.09
CA ILE A 17 -11.03 13.03 2.24
C ILE A 17 -10.68 13.22 3.72
N LEU A 18 -11.66 13.22 4.62
CA LEU A 18 -11.41 13.32 6.06
C LEU A 18 -10.51 12.20 6.58
N TRP A 19 -10.75 10.95 6.18
CA TRP A 19 -9.89 9.83 6.59
C TRP A 19 -8.47 9.93 6.05
N TRP A 20 -8.28 10.41 4.81
CA TRP A 20 -6.95 10.66 4.26
C TRP A 20 -6.24 11.83 4.95
N ILE A 21 -6.95 12.90 5.29
CA ILE A 21 -6.41 14.02 6.07
C ILE A 21 -5.97 13.53 7.44
N LEU A 22 -6.82 12.79 8.15
CA LEU A 22 -6.48 12.23 9.46
C LEU A 22 -5.30 11.26 9.39
N GLY A 23 -5.31 10.34 8.42
CA GLY A 23 -4.23 9.36 8.24
C GLY A 23 -2.89 9.99 7.86
N SER A 24 -2.89 10.93 6.91
CA SER A 24 -1.68 11.66 6.53
C SER A 24 -1.15 12.55 7.66
N SER A 25 -2.05 13.19 8.41
CA SER A 25 -1.70 13.99 9.60
C SER A 25 -1.11 13.14 10.73
N ALA A 26 -1.68 11.96 10.96
CA ALA A 26 -1.15 11.03 11.95
C ALA A 26 0.23 10.48 11.55
N LEU A 27 0.41 10.16 10.26
CA LEU A 27 1.68 9.68 9.74
C LEU A 27 2.77 10.76 9.84
N ILE A 28 2.47 11.99 9.44
CA ILE A 28 3.46 13.07 9.51
C ILE A 28 3.78 13.47 10.95
N ALA A 29 2.78 13.41 11.85
CA ALA A 29 3.01 13.56 13.28
C ALA A 29 3.96 12.47 13.79
N TRP A 30 3.71 11.20 13.45
CA TRP A 30 4.57 10.09 13.85
C TRP A 30 6.02 10.25 13.38
N VAL A 31 6.23 10.56 12.09
CA VAL A 31 7.58 10.81 11.58
C VAL A 31 8.22 11.99 12.32
N SER A 32 7.50 13.11 12.46
CA SER A 32 8.03 14.30 13.12
C SER A 32 8.38 14.05 14.59
N PHE A 33 7.55 13.33 15.35
CA PHE A 33 7.83 12.96 16.74
C PHE A 33 9.06 12.08 16.92
N THR A 34 9.45 11.35 15.88
CA THR A 34 10.67 10.52 15.89
C THR A 34 11.93 11.36 15.70
N TYR A 35 11.82 12.58 15.14
CA TYR A 35 12.96 13.43 14.82
C TYR A 35 13.84 13.78 16.04
N PRO A 36 13.32 14.26 17.19
CA PRO A 36 14.15 14.56 18.35
C PRO A 36 14.90 13.33 18.85
N ILE A 37 14.28 12.15 18.81
CA ILE A 37 14.89 10.90 19.25
C ILE A 37 16.09 10.54 18.37
N MET A 38 16.03 10.83 17.07
CA MET A 38 17.14 10.60 16.14
C MET A 38 18.22 11.68 16.23
N ARG A 39 17.83 12.95 16.39
CA ARG A 39 18.74 14.10 16.50
C ARG A 39 19.60 14.01 17.77
N ASP A 40 18.99 13.65 18.89
CA ASP A 40 19.62 13.71 20.21
C ASP A 40 20.30 12.38 20.60
N SER A 41 20.32 11.39 19.69
CA SER A 41 20.95 10.09 19.90
C SER A 41 22.45 10.13 19.58
N GLU A 42 23.30 9.97 20.60
CA GLU A 42 24.76 9.85 20.45
C GLU A 42 25.16 8.70 19.53
N ALA A 43 24.39 7.63 19.63
CA ALA A 43 24.44 6.41 18.87
C ALA A 43 24.18 6.57 17.37
N MET A 44 23.19 7.39 17.00
CA MET A 44 22.95 7.72 15.60
C MET A 44 24.10 8.58 15.04
N SER A 45 24.65 9.48 15.87
CA SER A 45 25.83 10.27 15.51
C SER A 45 27.08 9.42 15.30
N SER A 46 27.35 8.40 16.14
CA SER A 46 28.47 7.48 15.92
C SER A 46 28.24 6.63 14.66
N PHE A 47 27.04 6.08 14.47
CA PHE A 47 26.67 5.33 13.27
C PHE A 47 26.95 6.10 11.97
N ILE A 48 26.56 7.38 11.90
CA ILE A 48 26.80 8.21 10.72
C ILE A 48 28.30 8.46 10.48
N LYS A 49 29.11 8.55 11.54
CA LYS A 49 30.55 8.80 11.45
C LYS A 49 31.35 7.55 11.07
N ASP A 50 30.95 6.40 11.59
CA ASP A 50 31.72 5.16 11.50
C ASP A 50 31.44 4.39 10.19
N PHE A 51 30.32 4.68 9.52
CA PHE A 51 29.95 4.01 8.27
C PHE A 51 30.41 4.78 7.02
N PRO A 52 30.89 4.06 5.97
CA PRO A 52 31.22 4.68 4.70
C PRO A 52 30.02 5.42 4.10
N PRO A 53 30.19 6.65 3.55
CA PRO A 53 29.10 7.43 2.95
C PRO A 53 28.35 6.66 1.86
N GLU A 54 29.05 5.81 1.13
CA GLU A 54 28.49 4.96 0.07
C GLU A 54 27.47 3.94 0.62
N MET A 55 27.71 3.39 1.81
CA MET A 55 26.74 2.50 2.47
C MET A 55 25.57 3.29 3.05
N LEU A 56 25.82 4.47 3.64
CA LEU A 56 24.77 5.33 4.17
C LEU A 56 23.82 5.83 3.07
N ALA A 57 24.35 6.13 1.89
CA ALA A 57 23.57 6.51 0.72
C ALA A 57 22.56 5.42 0.27
N VAL A 58 22.89 4.13 0.45
CA VAL A 58 21.95 3.03 0.18
C VAL A 58 20.73 3.09 1.10
N PHE A 59 20.92 3.54 2.34
CA PHE A 59 19.83 3.75 3.30
C PHE A 59 19.14 5.12 3.12
N GLY A 60 19.55 5.92 2.14
CA GLY A 60 19.04 7.28 1.94
C GLY A 60 19.49 8.26 3.04
N ILE A 61 20.57 7.93 3.75
CA ILE A 61 21.15 8.75 4.81
C ILE A 61 22.27 9.58 4.20
N ASP A 62 22.07 10.88 4.16
CA ASP A 62 23.15 11.83 3.91
C ASP A 62 23.84 12.16 5.25
N PRO A 63 25.14 11.83 5.41
CA PRO A 63 25.86 12.03 6.67
C PRO A 63 25.83 13.48 7.17
N ALA A 64 25.77 14.44 6.26
CA ALA A 64 25.84 15.86 6.61
C ALA A 64 24.48 16.42 7.03
N THR A 65 23.38 15.87 6.51
CA THR A 65 22.04 16.49 6.65
C THR A 65 21.07 15.64 7.44
N TYR A 66 21.32 14.34 7.67
CA TYR A 66 20.32 13.45 8.26
C TYR A 66 19.87 13.84 9.68
N LEU A 67 20.76 14.41 10.50
CA LEU A 67 20.42 14.89 11.85
C LEU A 67 19.67 16.24 11.85
N THR A 68 19.57 16.91 10.69
CA THR A 68 18.74 18.11 10.52
C THR A 68 17.29 17.72 10.24
N GLY A 69 16.33 18.56 10.66
CA GLY A 69 14.91 18.29 10.44
C GLY A 69 14.56 18.11 8.96
N ALA A 70 15.21 18.89 8.08
CA ALA A 70 15.00 18.81 6.65
C ALA A 70 15.56 17.50 6.05
N GLY A 71 16.79 17.11 6.39
CA GLY A 71 17.37 15.85 5.90
C GLY A 71 16.62 14.62 6.41
N PHE A 72 16.23 14.62 7.69
CA PHE A 72 15.44 13.54 8.28
C PHE A 72 14.08 13.37 7.60
N LEU A 73 13.30 14.45 7.44
CA LEU A 73 12.00 14.40 6.76
C LEU A 73 12.14 14.04 5.28
N GLN A 74 13.21 14.51 4.63
CA GLN A 74 13.50 14.14 3.25
C GLN A 74 13.71 12.62 3.13
N ALA A 75 14.52 12.05 4.02
CA ALA A 75 14.86 10.63 4.02
C ALA A 75 13.68 9.72 4.42
N GLN A 76 12.90 10.09 5.44
CA GLN A 76 11.84 9.21 5.95
C GLN A 76 10.50 9.44 5.25
N PHE A 77 10.08 10.69 5.11
CA PHE A 77 8.75 11.00 4.57
C PHE A 77 8.79 11.21 3.06
N TYR A 78 9.59 12.16 2.56
CA TYR A 78 9.53 12.55 1.14
C TYR A 78 10.16 11.54 0.18
N SER A 79 11.05 10.65 0.63
CA SER A 79 11.63 9.60 -0.22
C SER A 79 10.67 8.43 -0.47
N MET A 80 9.83 8.09 0.52
CA MET A 80 9.08 6.83 0.54
C MET A 80 7.59 7.05 0.82
N PHE A 81 7.23 7.51 2.02
CA PHE A 81 5.84 7.56 2.46
C PHE A 81 5.01 8.59 1.71
N GLY A 82 5.52 9.81 1.54
CA GLY A 82 4.87 10.91 0.84
C GLY A 82 4.48 10.51 -0.58
N PRO A 83 5.43 10.13 -1.46
CA PRO A 83 5.13 9.69 -2.82
C PRO A 83 4.15 8.52 -2.87
N LEU A 84 4.37 7.46 -2.09
CA LEU A 84 3.50 6.29 -2.09
C LEU A 84 2.04 6.66 -1.76
N MET A 85 1.87 7.48 -0.73
CA MET A 85 0.56 7.93 -0.24
C MET A 85 -0.17 8.80 -1.28
N ILE A 86 0.51 9.82 -1.80
CA ILE A 86 -0.07 10.80 -2.71
C ILE A 86 -0.30 10.23 -4.11
N ILE A 87 0.60 9.39 -4.61
CA ILE A 87 0.41 8.67 -5.88
C ILE A 87 -0.75 7.69 -5.75
N GLY A 88 -0.80 6.90 -4.68
CA GLY A 88 -1.90 5.95 -4.43
C GLY A 88 -3.25 6.65 -4.37
N LEU A 89 -3.32 7.78 -3.65
CA LEU A 89 -4.51 8.63 -3.61
C LEU A 89 -4.88 9.14 -5.01
N ALA A 90 -3.94 9.77 -5.72
CA ALA A 90 -4.20 10.34 -7.05
C ALA A 90 -4.70 9.30 -8.05
N ILE A 91 -4.09 8.12 -8.11
CA ILE A 91 -4.54 6.98 -8.94
C ILE A 91 -5.97 6.59 -8.54
N SER A 92 -6.26 6.45 -7.25
CA SER A 92 -7.58 6.02 -6.78
C SER A 92 -8.70 7.01 -7.16
N ILE A 93 -8.43 8.32 -7.06
CA ILE A 93 -9.40 9.36 -7.44
C ILE A 93 -9.54 9.40 -8.97
N ALA A 94 -8.44 9.31 -9.72
CA ALA A 94 -8.45 9.31 -11.19
C ALA A 94 -9.23 8.13 -11.80
N VAL A 95 -9.03 6.92 -11.26
CA VAL A 95 -9.79 5.71 -11.64
C VAL A 95 -11.27 5.87 -11.31
N GLY A 96 -11.55 6.46 -10.15
CA GLY A 96 -12.90 6.75 -9.70
C GLY A 96 -13.60 7.78 -10.58
N ALA A 97 -12.88 8.79 -11.06
CA ALA A 97 -13.42 9.87 -11.87
C ALA A 97 -13.67 9.44 -13.33
N THR A 98 -12.94 8.45 -13.84
CA THR A 98 -13.03 7.99 -15.23
C THR A 98 -13.66 6.59 -15.34
N ALA A 99 -12.82 5.56 -15.44
CA ALA A 99 -13.22 4.20 -15.81
C ALA A 99 -14.22 3.55 -14.83
N SER A 100 -14.24 3.96 -13.56
CA SER A 100 -15.19 3.40 -12.59
C SER A 100 -16.61 3.89 -12.82
N GLU A 101 -16.77 5.17 -13.16
CA GLU A 101 -18.07 5.73 -13.50
C GLU A 101 -18.58 5.18 -14.83
N GLU A 102 -17.69 4.95 -15.80
CA GLU A 102 -18.04 4.29 -17.05
C GLU A 102 -18.53 2.86 -16.80
N LYS A 103 -17.78 2.08 -16.02
CA LYS A 103 -18.17 0.72 -15.63
C LYS A 103 -19.50 0.65 -14.88
N ASN A 104 -19.80 1.67 -14.07
CA ASN A 104 -21.01 1.71 -13.26
C ASN A 104 -22.21 2.33 -14.01
N GLY A 105 -22.04 2.74 -15.28
CA GLY A 105 -23.09 3.37 -16.09
C GLY A 105 -23.44 4.81 -15.68
N THR A 106 -22.73 5.39 -14.70
CA THR A 106 -23.01 6.76 -14.23
C THR A 106 -22.46 7.81 -15.19
N MET A 107 -21.42 7.48 -15.95
CA MET A 107 -20.83 8.38 -16.96
C MET A 107 -21.83 8.71 -18.08
N GLU A 108 -22.64 7.73 -18.50
CA GLU A 108 -23.66 7.90 -19.55
C GLU A 108 -24.75 8.89 -19.12
N MET A 109 -25.19 8.79 -17.85
CA MET A 109 -26.17 9.72 -17.29
C MET A 109 -25.64 11.16 -17.25
N ILE A 110 -24.33 11.36 -17.11
CA ILE A 110 -23.72 12.69 -17.16
C ILE A 110 -23.64 13.20 -18.60
N LEU A 111 -23.36 12.31 -19.56
CA LEU A 111 -23.18 12.65 -20.96
C LEU A 111 -24.49 12.80 -21.76
N SER A 112 -25.61 12.32 -21.21
CA SER A 112 -26.95 12.60 -21.75
C SER A 112 -27.42 14.02 -21.45
N ALA A 113 -26.83 14.66 -20.43
CA ALA A 113 -27.03 16.09 -20.19
C ALA A 113 -26.29 16.91 -21.27
N PRO A 114 -26.74 18.14 -21.59
CA PRO A 114 -26.12 19.00 -22.60
C PRO A 114 -24.80 19.62 -22.09
N ILE A 115 -23.83 18.77 -21.73
CA ILE A 115 -22.51 19.13 -21.22
C ILE A 115 -21.46 18.52 -22.15
N SER A 116 -20.50 19.33 -22.60
CA SER A 116 -19.44 18.84 -23.49
C SER A 116 -18.52 17.84 -22.78
N ARG A 117 -18.07 16.81 -23.51
CA ARG A 117 -17.10 15.81 -23.03
C ARG A 117 -15.83 16.44 -22.46
N THR A 118 -15.34 17.51 -23.10
CA THR A 118 -14.22 18.32 -22.62
C THR A 118 -14.50 18.93 -21.24
N SER A 119 -15.68 19.54 -21.02
CA SER A 119 -16.04 20.13 -19.73
C SER A 119 -16.13 19.07 -18.63
N VAL A 120 -16.70 17.90 -18.95
CA VAL A 120 -16.75 16.75 -18.02
C VAL A 120 -15.35 16.33 -17.61
N MET A 121 -14.43 16.17 -18.57
CA MET A 121 -13.08 15.71 -18.29
C MET A 121 -12.23 16.74 -17.52
N ILE A 122 -12.36 18.03 -17.84
CA ILE A 122 -11.69 19.12 -17.08
C ILE A 122 -12.19 19.14 -15.64
N GLN A 123 -13.51 19.07 -15.41
CA GLN A 123 -14.05 19.03 -14.05
C GLN A 123 -13.55 17.80 -13.28
N LYS A 124 -13.44 16.65 -13.94
CA LYS A 124 -12.93 15.41 -13.33
C LYS A 124 -11.44 15.46 -13.01
N ALA A 125 -10.62 16.04 -13.90
CA ALA A 125 -9.22 16.31 -13.62
C ALA A 125 -9.07 17.26 -12.42
N GLY A 126 -9.85 18.35 -12.39
CA GLY A 126 -9.87 19.28 -11.26
C GLY A 126 -10.28 18.62 -9.94
N VAL A 127 -11.17 17.62 -9.94
CA VAL A 127 -11.51 16.85 -8.73
C VAL A 127 -10.29 16.09 -8.21
N VAL A 128 -9.48 15.49 -9.09
CA VAL A 128 -8.22 14.83 -8.68
C VAL A 128 -7.29 15.87 -8.06
N GLU A 129 -7.10 17.00 -8.73
CA GLU A 129 -6.20 18.08 -8.28
C GLU A 129 -6.57 18.61 -6.90
N VAL A 130 -7.85 18.96 -6.70
CA VAL A 130 -8.33 19.54 -5.44
C VAL A 130 -8.32 18.52 -4.30
N ILE A 131 -8.72 17.28 -4.54
CA ILE A 131 -8.73 16.26 -3.47
C ILE A 131 -7.30 15.94 -3.02
N VAL A 132 -6.38 15.74 -3.96
CA VAL A 132 -4.97 15.50 -3.63
C VAL A 132 -4.37 16.75 -2.97
N GLY A 133 -4.71 17.94 -3.46
CA GLY A 133 -4.27 19.22 -2.91
C GLY A 133 -4.71 19.43 -1.46
N LEU A 134 -5.94 19.10 -1.11
CA LEU A 134 -6.44 19.21 0.27
C LEU A 134 -5.65 18.32 1.24
N VAL A 135 -5.27 17.12 0.83
CA VAL A 135 -4.43 16.22 1.65
C VAL A 135 -3.02 16.79 1.80
N VAL A 136 -2.44 17.32 0.71
CA VAL A 136 -1.11 17.98 0.77
C VAL A 136 -1.12 19.24 1.64
N VAL A 137 -2.20 20.04 1.60
CA VAL A 137 -2.37 21.20 2.48
C VAL A 137 -2.45 20.77 3.95
N ALA A 138 -3.12 19.66 4.26
CA ALA A 138 -3.14 19.12 5.61
C ALA A 138 -1.74 18.68 6.09
N ILE A 139 -0.98 17.98 5.23
CA ILE A 139 0.42 17.61 5.51
C ILE A 139 1.27 18.86 5.76
N THR A 140 1.13 19.88 4.90
CA THR A 140 1.85 21.16 5.02
C THR A 140 1.53 21.83 6.35
N THR A 141 0.25 21.89 6.71
CA THR A 141 -0.22 22.53 7.96
C THR A 141 0.34 21.80 9.18
N MET A 142 0.28 20.46 9.19
CA MET A 142 0.85 19.66 10.28
C MET A 142 2.36 19.81 10.39
N LEU A 143 3.08 19.83 9.27
CA LEU A 143 4.52 20.08 9.27
C LEU A 143 4.87 21.45 9.83
N LEU A 144 4.13 22.50 9.50
CA LEU A 144 4.35 23.83 10.05
C LEU A 144 4.10 23.88 11.56
N ILE A 145 3.09 23.17 12.05
CA ILE A 145 2.84 23.03 13.50
C ILE A 145 4.02 22.32 14.17
N PHE A 146 4.44 21.16 13.66
CA PHE A 146 5.55 20.40 14.24
C PHE A 146 6.89 21.11 14.10
N ASN A 147 7.08 21.93 13.06
CA ASN A 147 8.29 22.71 12.89
C ASN A 147 8.52 23.65 14.09
N VAL A 148 7.44 24.25 14.60
CA VAL A 148 7.47 25.11 15.79
C VAL A 148 7.57 24.28 17.07
N VAL A 149 6.81 23.20 17.18
CA VAL A 149 6.74 22.38 18.41
C VAL A 149 8.05 21.63 18.68
N LEU A 150 8.74 21.16 17.64
CA LEU A 150 9.91 20.29 17.75
C LEU A 150 11.24 20.99 17.37
N ASP A 151 11.18 22.29 17.09
CA ASP A 151 12.33 23.11 16.68
C ASP A 151 13.15 22.46 15.53
N MET A 152 12.46 22.16 14.42
CA MET A 152 13.06 21.44 13.29
C MET A 152 13.91 22.34 12.37
N GLY A 153 13.87 23.65 12.56
CA GLY A 153 14.64 24.62 11.78
C GLY A 153 14.23 24.71 10.29
N LEU A 154 13.02 24.29 9.92
CA LEU A 154 12.58 24.29 8.52
C LEU A 154 12.16 25.69 8.07
N SER A 155 12.64 26.10 6.89
CA SER A 155 12.12 27.29 6.20
C SER A 155 10.70 27.05 5.69
N ILE A 156 9.79 27.98 5.96
CA ILE A 156 8.39 27.93 5.47
C ILE A 156 8.35 27.81 3.93
N GLN A 157 9.24 28.53 3.24
CA GLN A 157 9.32 28.49 1.77
C GLN A 157 9.69 27.09 1.27
N ASN A 158 10.63 26.42 1.94
CA ASN A 158 11.07 25.08 1.57
C ASN A 158 10.00 24.02 1.86
N VAL A 159 9.25 24.17 2.97
CA VAL A 159 8.11 23.30 3.27
C VAL A 159 7.03 23.42 2.19
N ILE A 160 6.71 24.64 1.75
CA ILE A 160 5.76 24.86 0.65
C ILE A 160 6.30 24.25 -0.65
N ALA A 161 7.58 24.45 -0.97
CA ALA A 161 8.19 23.91 -2.18
C ALA A 161 8.19 22.37 -2.21
N ALA A 162 8.51 21.71 -1.10
CA ALA A 162 8.50 20.25 -1.00
C ALA A 162 7.10 19.67 -1.16
N ASN A 163 6.11 20.28 -0.52
CA ASN A 163 4.73 19.85 -0.64
C ASN A 163 4.14 20.15 -2.03
N LEU A 164 4.56 21.26 -2.67
CA LEU A 164 4.21 21.54 -4.06
C LEU A 164 4.74 20.46 -5.01
N SER A 165 6.01 20.08 -4.87
CA SER A 165 6.61 19.00 -5.67
C SER A 165 5.90 17.67 -5.44
N LEU A 166 5.52 17.37 -4.18
CA LEU A 166 4.79 16.15 -3.85
C LEU A 166 3.37 16.14 -4.45
N TRP A 167 2.66 17.28 -4.42
CA TRP A 167 1.37 17.43 -5.07
C TRP A 167 1.48 17.19 -6.58
N LEU A 168 2.42 17.87 -7.24
CA LEU A 168 2.66 17.74 -8.68
C LEU A 168 3.02 16.31 -9.09
N LEU A 169 3.85 15.62 -8.31
CA LEU A 169 4.18 14.21 -8.54
C LEU A 169 2.90 13.34 -8.54
N GLY A 170 2.02 13.55 -7.56
CA GLY A 170 0.70 12.92 -7.51
C GLY A 170 -0.13 13.19 -8.76
N LEU A 171 -0.16 14.44 -9.22
CA LEU A 171 -0.91 14.84 -10.42
C LEU A 171 -0.39 14.20 -11.70
N VAL A 172 0.92 14.01 -11.85
CA VAL A 172 1.48 13.31 -13.01
C VAL A 172 0.97 11.86 -13.08
N PHE A 173 1.04 11.11 -11.98
CA PHE A 173 0.53 9.72 -11.98
C PHE A 173 -1.00 9.64 -12.00
N GLY A 174 -1.69 10.62 -11.42
CA GLY A 174 -3.11 10.84 -11.62
C GLY A 174 -3.43 11.05 -13.11
N GLY A 175 -2.67 11.89 -13.81
CA GLY A 175 -2.79 12.16 -15.25
C GLY A 175 -2.56 10.92 -16.11
N VAL A 176 -1.51 10.13 -15.85
CA VAL A 176 -1.27 8.84 -16.53
C VAL A 176 -2.48 7.91 -16.36
N THR A 177 -3.04 7.89 -15.15
CA THR A 177 -4.22 7.09 -14.83
C THR A 177 -5.48 7.60 -15.52
N LEU A 178 -5.66 8.92 -15.63
CA LEU A 178 -6.75 9.54 -16.39
C LEU A 178 -6.64 9.19 -17.88
N VAL A 179 -5.43 9.22 -18.46
CA VAL A 179 -5.17 8.80 -19.85
C VAL A 179 -5.54 7.33 -20.03
N ALA A 180 -5.06 6.45 -19.16
CA ALA A 180 -5.35 5.01 -19.22
C ALA A 180 -6.85 4.71 -19.03
N GLY A 181 -7.51 5.45 -18.14
CA GLY A 181 -8.95 5.38 -17.91
C GLY A 181 -9.76 5.86 -19.11
N ALA A 182 -9.41 7.02 -19.66
CA ALA A 182 -10.04 7.59 -20.85
C ALA A 182 -9.88 6.67 -22.07
N PHE A 183 -8.71 6.06 -22.25
CA PHE A 183 -8.43 5.13 -23.35
C PHE A 183 -9.15 3.78 -23.21
N SER A 184 -9.11 3.17 -22.02
CA SER A 184 -9.55 1.77 -21.85
C SER A 184 -10.98 1.60 -21.33
N GLY A 185 -11.50 2.57 -20.57
CA GLY A 185 -12.77 2.49 -19.84
C GLY A 185 -12.84 1.41 -18.77
N LYS A 186 -11.72 0.71 -18.53
CA LYS A 186 -11.65 -0.43 -17.61
C LYS A 186 -10.90 -0.01 -16.35
N PRO A 187 -11.54 -0.04 -15.16
CA PRO A 187 -10.87 0.33 -13.91
C PRO A 187 -9.60 -0.46 -13.63
N SER A 188 -9.59 -1.76 -13.96
CA SER A 188 -8.42 -2.62 -13.77
C SER A 188 -7.23 -2.20 -14.62
N THR A 189 -7.48 -1.73 -15.85
CA THR A 189 -6.42 -1.26 -16.75
C THR A 189 -5.92 0.10 -16.31
N ALA A 190 -6.81 1.02 -15.92
CA ALA A 190 -6.43 2.33 -15.40
C ALA A 190 -5.57 2.21 -14.13
N ILE A 191 -6.00 1.41 -13.14
CA ILE A 191 -5.21 1.12 -11.93
C ILE A 191 -3.86 0.50 -12.31
N GLY A 192 -3.88 -0.55 -13.13
CA GLY A 192 -2.68 -1.28 -13.50
C GLY A 192 -1.62 -0.40 -14.19
N VAL A 193 -2.04 0.42 -15.16
CA VAL A 193 -1.13 1.33 -15.87
C VAL A 193 -0.60 2.43 -14.94
N GLY A 194 -1.47 3.06 -14.15
CA GLY A 194 -1.05 4.11 -13.20
C GLY A 194 -0.05 3.60 -12.17
N THR A 195 -0.32 2.45 -11.56
CA THR A 195 0.56 1.84 -10.55
C THR A 195 1.87 1.34 -11.18
N MET A 196 1.81 0.69 -12.35
CA MET A 196 3.02 0.19 -13.02
C MET A 196 3.93 1.35 -13.47
N ALA A 197 3.36 2.45 -13.97
CA ALA A 197 4.12 3.64 -14.32
C ALA A 197 4.84 4.23 -13.10
N ALA A 198 4.18 4.28 -11.93
CA ALA A 198 4.79 4.74 -10.69
C ALA A 198 5.95 3.84 -10.25
N ILE A 199 5.78 2.52 -10.28
CA ILE A 199 6.81 1.56 -9.90
C ILE A 199 8.01 1.67 -10.84
N LEU A 200 7.79 1.72 -12.16
CA LEU A 200 8.86 1.83 -13.15
C LEU A 200 9.61 3.16 -13.04
N ALA A 201 8.91 4.27 -12.78
CA ALA A 201 9.52 5.57 -12.59
C ALA A 201 10.39 5.62 -11.31
N TRP A 202 9.90 5.05 -10.21
CA TRP A 202 10.67 4.89 -8.97
C TRP A 202 11.89 3.98 -9.18
N PHE A 203 11.70 2.83 -9.84
CA PHE A 203 12.78 1.89 -10.17
C PHE A 203 13.87 2.56 -11.03
N THR A 204 13.47 3.30 -12.06
CA THR A 204 14.40 4.02 -12.93
C THR A 204 15.25 4.98 -12.11
N ASN A 205 14.64 5.74 -11.19
CA ASN A 205 15.36 6.67 -10.32
C ASN A 205 16.29 5.95 -9.34
N ALA A 206 15.84 4.86 -8.73
CA ALA A 206 16.62 4.11 -7.74
C ALA A 206 17.86 3.44 -8.34
N PHE A 207 17.81 3.05 -9.62
CA PHE A 207 18.86 2.25 -10.25
C PHE A 207 19.66 3.00 -11.33
N VAL A 208 19.38 4.28 -11.60
CA VAL A 208 20.06 5.06 -12.64
C VAL A 208 21.58 5.11 -12.42
N THR A 209 22.02 5.19 -11.17
CA THR A 209 23.45 5.21 -10.80
C THR A 209 24.14 3.86 -11.00
N LEU A 210 23.37 2.77 -11.00
CA LEU A 210 23.88 1.40 -11.14
C LEU A 210 23.90 0.94 -12.60
N PHE A 211 22.99 1.46 -13.43
CA PHE A 211 22.85 1.04 -14.82
C PHE A 211 22.86 2.23 -15.80
N PRO A 212 23.93 2.42 -16.58
CA PRO A 212 24.05 3.54 -17.52
C PRO A 212 22.94 3.64 -18.58
N TRP A 213 22.31 2.51 -18.95
CA TRP A 213 21.21 2.50 -19.91
C TRP A 213 19.93 3.19 -19.39
N LEU A 214 19.83 3.43 -18.08
CA LEU A 214 18.73 4.15 -17.45
C LEU A 214 18.87 5.68 -17.51
N ASP A 215 19.98 6.24 -18.00
CA ASP A 215 20.17 7.71 -18.09
C ASP A 215 19.18 8.40 -19.04
N VAL A 216 18.76 7.72 -20.11
CA VAL A 216 17.74 8.27 -21.02
C VAL A 216 16.33 8.13 -20.42
N PRO A 217 15.92 6.95 -19.91
CA PRO A 217 14.66 6.80 -19.17
C PRO A 217 14.51 7.72 -17.95
N SER A 218 15.58 8.01 -17.22
CA SER A 218 15.54 8.86 -16.01
C SER A 218 15.10 10.29 -16.34
N LYS A 219 15.53 10.84 -17.48
CA LYS A 219 15.15 12.20 -17.93
C LYS A 219 13.65 12.34 -18.21
N LEU A 220 12.97 11.23 -18.50
CA LEU A 220 11.51 11.17 -18.66
C LEU A 220 10.78 10.79 -17.36
N SER A 221 11.51 10.33 -16.34
CA SER A 221 10.91 9.84 -15.09
C SER A 221 10.47 11.02 -14.21
N PRO A 222 9.18 11.10 -13.83
CA PRO A 222 8.72 12.10 -12.87
C PRO A 222 9.43 12.02 -11.50
N PHE A 223 9.88 10.82 -11.12
CA PHE A 223 10.59 10.62 -9.85
C PHE A 223 11.97 11.26 -9.85
N THR A 224 12.68 11.26 -10.98
CA THR A 224 14.00 11.89 -11.08
C THR A 224 13.89 13.39 -10.82
N TRP A 225 12.94 14.07 -11.49
CA TRP A 225 12.69 15.50 -11.28
C TRP A 225 12.12 15.86 -9.91
N TYR A 226 11.47 14.90 -9.23
CA TYR A 226 10.98 15.08 -7.87
C TYR A 226 12.10 14.95 -6.82
N VAL A 227 13.03 14.02 -7.00
CA VAL A 227 14.13 13.75 -6.07
C VAL A 227 15.33 14.66 -6.31
N GLU A 228 15.59 15.04 -7.56
CA GLU A 228 16.71 15.91 -7.95
C GLU A 228 16.55 17.32 -7.35
N GLY A 229 17.55 17.77 -6.59
CA GLY A 229 17.50 19.06 -5.90
C GLY A 229 16.37 19.12 -4.87
N PRO A 230 16.45 18.36 -3.76
CA PRO A 230 15.38 18.19 -2.79
C PRO A 230 14.81 19.54 -2.32
N PRO A 231 13.53 19.84 -2.62
CA PRO A 231 12.96 21.18 -2.38
C PRO A 231 12.91 21.58 -0.90
N LEU A 232 12.94 20.60 0.00
CA LEU A 232 12.97 20.86 1.44
C LEU A 232 14.31 21.45 1.91
N LEU A 233 15.39 21.19 1.16
CA LEU A 233 16.73 21.75 1.41
C LEU A 233 16.96 23.01 0.56
N ASN A 234 16.61 22.95 -0.72
CA ASN A 234 17.03 23.95 -1.71
C ASN A 234 15.92 24.90 -2.20
N GLY A 235 14.67 24.70 -1.76
CA GLY A 235 13.52 25.48 -2.21
C GLY A 235 12.99 25.07 -3.59
N VAL A 236 12.40 26.03 -4.32
CA VAL A 236 11.80 25.78 -5.65
C VAL A 236 12.89 25.41 -6.66
N ASN A 237 12.69 24.30 -7.38
CA ASN A 237 13.62 23.77 -8.36
C ASN A 237 13.01 23.71 -9.78
N SER A 238 13.84 23.45 -10.79
CA SER A 238 13.41 23.26 -12.18
C SER A 238 12.53 22.01 -12.38
N GLY A 239 12.64 21.03 -11.49
CA GLY A 239 11.84 19.80 -11.51
C GLY A 239 10.33 20.07 -11.39
N GLN A 240 9.93 21.06 -10.60
CA GLN A 240 8.54 21.49 -10.50
C GLN A 240 7.97 21.95 -11.85
N THR A 241 8.75 22.69 -12.64
CA THR A 241 8.34 23.14 -13.97
C THR A 241 8.09 21.95 -14.90
N TRP A 242 8.97 20.94 -14.87
CA TRP A 242 8.78 19.72 -15.64
C TRP A 242 7.50 18.98 -15.24
N LEU A 243 7.25 18.82 -13.94
CA LEU A 243 6.05 18.13 -13.44
C LEU A 243 4.77 18.87 -13.85
N VAL A 244 4.73 20.20 -13.80
CA VAL A 244 3.59 21.00 -14.29
C VAL A 244 3.34 20.74 -15.76
N ILE A 245 4.38 20.81 -16.59
CA ILE A 245 4.27 20.57 -18.04
C ILE A 245 3.75 19.15 -18.30
N ALA A 246 4.31 18.15 -17.62
CA ALA A 246 3.88 16.76 -17.73
C ALA A 246 2.41 16.57 -17.35
N THR A 247 1.95 17.17 -16.25
CA THR A 247 0.54 17.13 -15.84
C THR A 247 -0.37 17.75 -16.90
N VAL A 248 -0.04 18.94 -17.40
CA VAL A 248 -0.84 19.62 -18.43
C VAL A 248 -0.94 18.77 -19.70
N VAL A 249 0.19 18.22 -20.18
CA VAL A 249 0.24 17.34 -21.35
C VAL A 249 -0.63 16.09 -21.15
N LEU A 250 -0.57 15.46 -19.98
CA LEU A 250 -1.37 14.26 -19.67
C LEU A 250 -2.86 14.57 -19.58
N VAL A 251 -3.26 15.70 -18.99
CA VAL A 251 -4.66 16.13 -18.93
C VAL A 251 -5.18 16.42 -20.34
N VAL A 252 -4.42 17.14 -21.18
CA VAL A 252 -4.78 17.40 -22.57
C VAL A 252 -4.89 16.09 -23.36
N ALA A 253 -3.96 15.15 -23.17
CA ALA A 253 -4.02 13.84 -23.81
C ALA A 253 -5.25 13.04 -23.38
N ALA A 254 -5.59 13.07 -22.09
CA ALA A 254 -6.79 12.41 -21.58
C ALA A 254 -8.08 13.02 -22.16
N ILE A 255 -8.16 14.36 -22.28
CA ILE A 255 -9.26 15.06 -22.95
C ILE A 255 -9.37 14.64 -24.42
N ALA A 256 -8.25 14.65 -25.15
CA ALA A 256 -8.22 14.28 -26.57
C ALA A 256 -8.67 12.83 -26.80
N LEU A 257 -8.20 11.89 -25.97
CA LEU A 257 -8.60 10.48 -26.02
C LEU A 257 -10.08 10.29 -25.67
N PHE A 258 -10.56 10.95 -24.61
CA PHE A 258 -11.96 10.88 -24.18
C PHE A 258 -12.93 11.45 -25.21
N ASN A 259 -12.52 12.49 -25.95
CA ASN A 259 -13.32 13.08 -27.02
C ASN A 259 -13.39 12.17 -28.26
N ARG A 260 -12.30 11.47 -28.59
CA ARG A 260 -12.23 10.58 -29.77
C ARG A 260 -12.83 9.20 -29.53
N ARG A 261 -12.90 8.75 -28.27
CA ARG A 261 -13.40 7.44 -27.92
C ARG A 261 -14.91 7.45 -27.83
N ASP A 262 -15.54 6.47 -28.48
CA ASP A 262 -16.96 6.21 -28.27
C ASP A 262 -17.16 5.59 -26.90
N ILE A 263 -17.93 6.28 -26.06
CA ILE A 263 -18.30 5.84 -24.72
C ILE A 263 -19.49 4.90 -24.92
N ALA A 264 -19.18 3.74 -25.48
CA ALA A 264 -20.16 2.81 -25.99
C ALA A 264 -20.41 1.68 -24.99
N THR A 265 -21.46 1.85 -24.19
CA THR A 265 -22.45 0.78 -23.95
C THR A 265 -23.54 0.79 -25.04
N GLU A 266 -23.52 1.71 -26.00
CA GLU A 266 -24.42 1.71 -27.17
C GLU A 266 -24.38 0.37 -27.93
N SER A 267 -23.24 -0.34 -27.93
CA SER A 267 -23.14 -1.70 -28.50
C SER A 267 -23.87 -2.78 -27.70
N ALA A 268 -24.39 -2.46 -26.51
CA ALA A 268 -25.29 -3.34 -25.75
C ALA A 268 -26.78 -3.06 -26.03
N VAL A 269 -27.11 -1.90 -26.64
CA VAL A 269 -28.50 -1.49 -26.93
C VAL A 269 -28.85 -1.68 -28.41
N VAL A 270 -27.90 -1.55 -29.32
CA VAL A 270 -28.09 -2.03 -30.69
C VAL A 270 -28.08 -3.56 -30.62
N PRO A 271 -29.17 -4.27 -30.94
CA PRO A 271 -29.07 -5.70 -31.10
C PRO A 271 -28.05 -5.90 -32.21
N GLU A 272 -26.92 -6.56 -31.92
CA GLU A 272 -26.12 -7.17 -32.97
C GLU A 272 -27.11 -7.82 -33.94
N SER A 273 -27.04 -7.44 -35.22
CA SER A 273 -27.82 -8.05 -36.30
C SER A 273 -27.98 -9.52 -35.98
N VAL A 274 -29.22 -9.98 -35.75
CA VAL A 274 -29.55 -11.29 -35.15
C VAL A 274 -28.46 -12.27 -35.55
N PRO A 275 -27.53 -12.63 -34.63
CA PRO A 275 -26.40 -13.43 -35.03
C PRO A 275 -27.00 -14.68 -35.63
N HIS A 276 -26.62 -14.99 -36.89
CA HIS A 276 -26.95 -16.29 -37.49
C HIS A 276 -26.72 -17.31 -36.40
N ARG A 277 -27.79 -18.01 -35.99
CA ARG A 277 -27.84 -18.85 -34.79
C ARG A 277 -26.69 -19.84 -34.86
N LYS A 278 -25.50 -19.43 -34.43
CA LYS A 278 -24.36 -20.32 -34.25
C LYS A 278 -24.89 -21.28 -33.23
N LYS A 279 -25.00 -22.57 -33.60
CA LYS A 279 -25.35 -23.65 -32.67
C LYS A 279 -24.60 -23.33 -31.40
N THR A 280 -25.33 -22.98 -30.33
CA THR A 280 -24.75 -22.65 -29.04
C THR A 280 -24.03 -23.91 -28.61
N ARG A 281 -22.72 -23.95 -28.91
CA ARG A 281 -21.86 -24.98 -28.35
C ARG A 281 -21.93 -24.70 -26.86
N THR A 282 -22.51 -25.63 -26.11
CA THR A 282 -22.40 -25.65 -24.67
C THR A 282 -20.92 -25.86 -24.36
N THR A 283 -20.14 -24.78 -24.45
CA THR A 283 -18.80 -24.77 -23.89
C THR A 283 -19.02 -24.79 -22.40
N ASN A 284 -19.01 -25.98 -21.81
CA ASN A 284 -18.85 -26.09 -20.37
C ASN A 284 -17.60 -25.27 -20.04
N PRO A 285 -17.72 -24.20 -19.23
CA PRO A 285 -16.55 -23.43 -18.86
C PRO A 285 -15.54 -24.40 -18.27
N ARG A 286 -14.26 -24.26 -18.61
CA ARG A 286 -13.18 -25.19 -18.17
C ARG A 286 -13.15 -25.40 -16.64
N ALA A 287 -13.75 -24.48 -15.88
CA ALA A 287 -13.87 -24.52 -14.42
C ALA A 287 -15.32 -24.76 -13.92
N ALA A 288 -16.21 -25.38 -14.71
CA ALA A 288 -17.61 -25.59 -14.35
C ALA A 288 -17.78 -26.29 -12.98
N HIS A 289 -16.89 -27.21 -12.63
CA HIS A 289 -16.87 -27.90 -11.34
C HIS A 289 -16.53 -26.95 -10.16
N LEU A 290 -15.60 -25.99 -10.35
CA LEU A 290 -15.28 -24.97 -9.35
C LEU A 290 -16.40 -23.92 -9.22
N LEU A 291 -17.19 -23.72 -10.27
CA LEU A 291 -18.31 -22.77 -10.27
C LEU A 291 -19.62 -23.39 -9.76
N GLY A 292 -19.62 -24.66 -9.35
CA GLY A 292 -20.81 -25.37 -8.86
C GLY A 292 -21.28 -24.96 -7.46
N GLY A 293 -20.50 -24.17 -6.71
CA GLY A 293 -20.86 -23.74 -5.37
C GLY A 293 -20.25 -22.39 -4.98
N VAL A 294 -20.80 -21.78 -3.91
CA VAL A 294 -20.38 -20.45 -3.42
C VAL A 294 -18.89 -20.40 -3.07
N LEU A 295 -18.36 -21.47 -2.46
CA LEU A 295 -16.95 -21.60 -2.09
C LEU A 295 -16.04 -21.53 -3.32
N GLY A 296 -16.26 -22.42 -4.29
CA GLY A 296 -15.40 -22.51 -5.47
C GLY A 296 -15.51 -21.27 -6.36
N LYS A 297 -16.69 -20.65 -6.47
CA LYS A 297 -16.86 -19.34 -7.10
C LYS A 297 -16.03 -18.27 -6.38
N SER A 298 -16.11 -18.20 -5.05
CA SER A 298 -15.38 -17.20 -4.25
C SER A 298 -13.86 -17.34 -4.40
N VAL A 299 -13.34 -18.58 -4.40
CA VAL A 299 -11.93 -18.88 -4.66
C VAL A 299 -11.54 -18.48 -6.08
N TRP A 300 -12.37 -18.84 -7.06
CA TRP A 300 -12.12 -18.53 -8.47
C TRP A 300 -12.04 -17.02 -8.71
N ASP A 301 -12.98 -16.24 -8.19
CA ASP A 301 -13.02 -14.79 -8.38
C ASP A 301 -11.77 -14.09 -7.81
N ARG A 302 -11.16 -14.68 -6.77
CA ARG A 302 -9.96 -14.16 -6.09
C ARG A 302 -8.62 -14.69 -6.61
N ARG A 303 -8.60 -15.77 -7.41
CA ARG A 303 -7.39 -16.50 -7.78
C ARG A 303 -6.23 -15.63 -8.29
N ARG A 304 -6.53 -14.62 -9.13
CA ARG A 304 -5.49 -13.74 -9.71
C ARG A 304 -4.88 -12.82 -8.66
N SER A 305 -5.70 -12.28 -7.76
CA SER A 305 -5.22 -11.43 -6.68
C SER A 305 -4.34 -12.23 -5.73
N VAL A 306 -4.71 -13.47 -5.45
CA VAL A 306 -3.98 -14.34 -4.52
C VAL A 306 -2.60 -14.68 -5.07
N TRP A 307 -2.48 -14.98 -6.36
CA TRP A 307 -1.17 -15.15 -7.00
C TRP A 307 -0.30 -13.89 -6.94
N ALA A 308 -0.88 -12.71 -7.15
CA ALA A 308 -0.12 -11.46 -7.05
C ALA A 308 0.44 -11.23 -5.65
N TRP A 309 -0.38 -11.46 -4.61
CA TRP A 309 0.05 -11.34 -3.22
C TRP A 309 1.07 -12.41 -2.83
N ALA A 310 0.81 -13.67 -3.19
CA ALA A 310 1.66 -14.79 -2.85
C ALA A 310 3.04 -14.65 -3.52
N LEU A 311 3.10 -14.28 -4.80
CA LEU A 311 4.36 -14.04 -5.50
C LEU A 311 5.08 -12.81 -4.96
N GLY A 312 4.38 -11.71 -4.68
CA GLY A 312 4.99 -10.50 -4.11
C GLY A 312 5.68 -10.78 -2.77
N LEU A 313 4.99 -11.47 -1.85
CA LEU A 313 5.56 -11.87 -0.57
C LEU A 313 6.67 -12.92 -0.71
N ALA A 314 6.51 -13.90 -1.60
CA ALA A 314 7.53 -14.93 -1.85
C ALA A 314 8.81 -14.34 -2.44
N SER A 315 8.68 -13.40 -3.40
CA SER A 315 9.81 -12.67 -3.97
C SER A 315 10.52 -11.81 -2.94
N LEU A 316 9.76 -11.08 -2.10
CA LEU A 316 10.35 -10.31 -1.00
C LEU A 316 11.10 -11.24 -0.04
N MET A 317 10.49 -12.37 0.32
CA MET A 317 11.13 -13.32 1.22
C MET A 317 12.43 -13.85 0.62
N LEU A 318 12.44 -14.31 -0.64
CA LEU A 318 13.69 -14.73 -1.30
C LEU A 318 14.74 -13.61 -1.34
N LEU A 319 14.33 -12.36 -1.57
CA LEU A 319 15.23 -11.22 -1.52
C LEU A 319 15.85 -11.05 -0.13
N THR A 320 15.08 -11.25 0.95
CA THR A 320 15.63 -11.20 2.31
C THR A 320 16.61 -12.33 2.60
N PHE A 321 16.35 -13.55 2.12
CA PHE A 321 17.31 -14.66 2.20
C PHE A 321 18.58 -14.34 1.38
N ALA A 322 18.43 -13.78 0.18
CA ALA A 322 19.54 -13.38 -0.66
C ALA A 322 20.40 -12.25 -0.07
N ALA A 323 19.79 -11.38 0.74
CA ALA A 323 20.49 -10.30 1.43
C ALA A 323 21.29 -10.78 2.65
N TRP A 324 20.99 -11.96 3.21
CA TRP A 324 21.63 -12.45 4.43
C TRP A 324 23.16 -12.58 4.33
N PRO A 325 23.76 -13.19 3.29
CA PRO A 325 25.21 -13.30 3.18
C PRO A 325 25.94 -11.96 3.03
N ALA A 326 25.26 -10.93 2.53
CA ALA A 326 25.80 -9.57 2.49
C ALA A 326 25.71 -8.90 3.87
N PHE A 327 24.62 -9.16 4.58
CA PHE A 327 24.36 -8.60 5.91
C PHE A 327 25.28 -9.21 6.98
N SER A 328 25.47 -10.53 6.99
CA SER A 328 26.25 -11.25 8.00
C SER A 328 27.77 -10.98 7.96
N ARG A 329 28.28 -10.39 6.87
CA ARG A 329 29.71 -10.03 6.73
C ARG A 329 30.15 -8.92 7.68
N ASN A 330 29.23 -8.04 8.07
CA ASN A 330 29.52 -6.87 8.90
C ASN A 330 28.83 -7.00 10.28
N SER A 331 29.00 -8.15 10.95
CA SER A 331 28.34 -8.47 12.23
C SER A 331 28.67 -7.48 13.35
N GLU A 332 29.92 -6.99 13.42
CA GLU A 332 30.33 -5.97 14.39
C GLU A 332 29.58 -4.65 14.20
N ALA A 333 29.35 -4.26 12.95
CA ALA A 333 28.63 -3.03 12.61
C ALA A 333 27.14 -3.13 12.97
N ILE A 334 26.57 -4.35 12.90
CA ILE A 334 25.19 -4.64 13.33
C ILE A 334 25.08 -4.61 14.84
N ALA A 335 26.02 -5.22 15.56
CA ALA A 335 26.06 -5.19 17.02
C ALA A 335 26.18 -3.75 17.53
N ALA A 336 27.09 -2.96 16.95
CA ALA A 336 27.22 -1.54 17.26
C ALA A 336 25.92 -0.77 16.98
N MET A 337 25.20 -1.08 15.90
CA MET A 337 23.89 -0.46 15.60
C MET A 337 22.81 -0.86 16.62
N VAL A 338 22.81 -2.11 17.07
CA VAL A 338 21.87 -2.61 18.09
C VAL A 338 22.12 -1.98 19.45
N ASP A 339 23.39 -1.88 19.86
CA ASP A 339 23.80 -1.23 21.11
C ASP A 339 23.53 0.27 21.08
N ALA A 340 23.63 0.86 19.89
CA ALA A 340 23.42 2.28 19.68
C ALA A 340 21.92 2.67 19.77
N MET A 341 21.01 1.91 19.18
CA MET A 341 19.60 2.31 19.16
C MET A 341 18.88 2.03 20.49
N PRO A 342 18.09 2.99 21.02
CA PRO A 342 17.21 2.74 22.15
C PRO A 342 16.26 1.57 21.87
N LYS A 343 16.05 0.69 22.87
CA LYS A 343 15.20 -0.51 22.72
C LYS A 343 13.75 -0.14 22.38
N GLU A 344 13.31 1.04 22.79
CA GLU A 344 12.04 1.66 22.47
C GLU A 344 11.83 1.78 20.95
N MET A 345 12.88 2.11 20.19
CA MET A 345 12.79 2.24 18.73
C MET A 345 12.57 0.89 18.07
N PHE A 346 13.30 -0.15 18.48
CA PHE A 346 13.10 -1.50 17.97
C PHE A 346 11.69 -2.01 18.29
N ALA A 347 11.20 -1.75 19.50
CA ALA A 347 9.85 -2.12 19.92
C ALA A 347 8.75 -1.43 19.11
N LEU A 348 8.96 -0.16 18.73
CA LEU A 348 8.06 0.56 17.82
C LEU A 348 7.98 -0.08 16.44
N PHE A 349 9.02 -0.78 15.97
CA PHE A 349 8.99 -1.54 14.72
C PHE A 349 8.55 -3.01 14.90
N GLY A 350 8.05 -3.36 16.09
CA GLY A 350 7.57 -4.70 16.41
C GLY A 350 8.69 -5.70 16.73
N MET A 351 9.89 -5.21 17.04
CA MET A 351 11.06 -6.00 17.39
C MET A 351 11.29 -5.94 18.90
N THR A 352 10.99 -7.05 19.58
CA THR A 352 11.08 -7.19 21.04
C THR A 352 12.47 -7.53 21.53
N ASP A 353 13.29 -8.16 20.67
CA ASP A 353 14.66 -8.57 20.97
C ASP A 353 15.62 -8.07 19.87
N PRO A 354 16.28 -6.93 20.09
CA PRO A 354 17.22 -6.32 19.13
C PRO A 354 18.44 -7.20 18.81
N ASP A 355 18.91 -8.00 19.78
CA ASP A 355 20.12 -8.82 19.64
C ASP A 355 19.92 -9.93 18.59
N SER A 356 18.66 -10.34 18.38
CA SER A 356 18.28 -11.32 17.37
C SER A 356 18.62 -10.89 15.93
N LEU A 357 18.80 -9.60 15.64
CA LEU A 357 19.18 -9.10 14.31
C LEU A 357 20.51 -9.67 13.80
N SER A 358 21.41 -10.02 14.72
CA SER A 358 22.71 -10.62 14.39
C SER A 358 22.60 -12.06 13.87
N THR A 359 21.43 -12.70 14.01
CA THR A 359 21.17 -14.09 13.59
C THR A 359 20.35 -14.17 12.30
N ALA A 360 20.53 -15.25 11.53
CA ALA A 360 19.77 -15.45 10.30
C ALA A 360 18.26 -15.49 10.57
N ALA A 361 17.87 -16.19 11.64
CA ALA A 361 16.48 -16.31 12.07
C ALA A 361 15.88 -14.94 12.43
N GLY A 362 16.59 -14.11 13.20
CA GLY A 362 16.08 -12.79 13.60
C GLY A 362 16.09 -11.75 12.48
N PHE A 363 17.13 -11.71 11.63
CA PHE A 363 17.16 -10.81 10.48
C PHE A 363 16.01 -11.10 9.49
N ILE A 364 15.87 -12.36 9.06
CA ILE A 364 14.81 -12.75 8.12
C ILE A 364 13.42 -12.57 8.77
N SER A 365 13.30 -12.86 10.08
CA SER A 365 12.08 -12.59 10.83
C SER A 365 11.73 -11.11 10.86
N SER A 366 12.68 -10.21 11.10
CA SER A 366 12.44 -8.78 11.18
C SER A 366 11.84 -8.20 9.88
N ARG A 367 12.39 -8.61 8.73
CA ARG A 367 12.01 -8.10 7.41
C ARG A 367 10.78 -8.79 6.84
N THR A 368 10.70 -10.11 6.95
CA THR A 368 9.59 -10.85 6.33
C THR A 368 8.40 -10.98 7.27
N TYR A 369 8.62 -11.27 8.54
CA TYR A 369 7.57 -11.72 9.46
C TYR A 369 7.18 -10.69 10.52
N GLN A 370 8.01 -9.71 10.88
CA GLN A 370 7.66 -8.65 11.84
C GLN A 370 7.15 -7.38 11.14
N SER A 371 7.79 -6.98 10.04
CA SER A 371 7.41 -5.77 9.30
C SER A 371 6.38 -6.02 8.21
N VAL A 372 6.76 -6.68 7.11
CA VAL A 372 5.90 -6.71 5.91
C VAL A 372 4.81 -7.79 5.96
N GLY A 373 5.14 -9.00 6.39
CA GLY A 373 4.24 -10.15 6.36
C GLY A 373 2.88 -9.89 7.04
N PRO A 374 2.85 -9.46 8.31
CA PRO A 374 1.60 -9.23 9.03
C PRO A 374 0.74 -8.13 8.41
N ILE A 375 1.35 -7.03 7.98
CA ILE A 375 0.67 -5.91 7.34
C ILE A 375 0.02 -6.37 6.03
N VAL A 376 0.77 -7.07 5.18
CA VAL A 376 0.27 -7.56 3.90
C VAL A 376 -0.84 -8.59 4.10
N MET A 377 -0.69 -9.50 5.05
CA MET A 377 -1.71 -10.52 5.33
C MET A 377 -2.97 -9.94 5.94
N LEU A 378 -2.84 -8.88 6.76
CA LEU A 378 -3.97 -8.09 7.23
C LEU A 378 -4.69 -7.39 6.06
N ILE A 379 -3.96 -6.70 5.19
CA ILE A 379 -4.52 -6.06 4.00
C ILE A 379 -5.22 -7.10 3.11
N PHE A 380 -4.58 -8.25 2.91
CA PHE A 380 -5.15 -9.36 2.15
C PHE A 380 -6.48 -9.83 2.77
N ALA A 381 -6.50 -10.16 4.06
CA ALA A 381 -7.67 -10.67 4.77
C ALA A 381 -8.84 -9.66 4.73
N VAL A 382 -8.56 -8.40 5.05
CA VAL A 382 -9.56 -7.31 5.02
C VAL A 382 -10.06 -7.07 3.60
N SER A 383 -9.18 -7.09 2.60
CA SER A 383 -9.58 -6.95 1.19
C SER A 383 -10.43 -8.12 0.72
N ALA A 384 -10.19 -9.34 1.25
CA ALA A 384 -10.93 -10.54 0.92
C ALA A 384 -12.37 -10.42 1.38
N VAL A 385 -12.57 -10.03 2.64
CA VAL A 385 -13.91 -9.72 3.17
C VAL A 385 -14.58 -8.60 2.37
N SER A 386 -13.85 -7.50 2.11
CA SER A 386 -14.38 -6.38 1.34
C SER A 386 -14.91 -6.79 -0.04
N SER A 387 -14.22 -7.70 -0.73
CA SER A 387 -14.64 -8.09 -2.08
C SER A 387 -15.66 -9.23 -2.12
N LEU A 388 -15.54 -10.21 -1.21
CA LEU A 388 -16.37 -11.40 -1.22
C LEU A 388 -17.72 -11.15 -0.57
N VAL A 389 -17.82 -10.09 0.24
CA VAL A 389 -19.03 -9.80 0.99
C VAL A 389 -19.51 -8.38 0.68
N ALA A 390 -18.77 -7.36 1.11
CA ALA A 390 -19.17 -5.97 1.00
C ALA A 390 -19.44 -5.51 -0.45
N LYS A 391 -18.60 -5.96 -1.39
CA LYS A 391 -18.78 -5.65 -2.81
C LYS A 391 -19.94 -6.40 -3.42
N GLU A 392 -20.20 -7.63 -3.00
CA GLU A 392 -21.36 -8.39 -3.48
C GLU A 392 -22.67 -7.81 -2.96
N GLU A 393 -22.69 -7.33 -1.72
CA GLU A 393 -23.79 -6.61 -1.10
C GLU A 393 -24.06 -5.29 -1.84
N SER A 394 -23.03 -4.45 -2.02
CA SER A 394 -23.18 -3.16 -2.72
C SER A 394 -23.65 -3.26 -4.18
N LYS A 395 -23.44 -4.42 -4.81
CA LYS A 395 -23.82 -4.69 -6.19
C LYS A 395 -25.14 -5.45 -6.33
N GLY A 396 -25.79 -5.82 -5.23
CA GLY A 396 -26.98 -6.67 -5.24
C GLY A 396 -26.73 -8.10 -5.71
N THR A 397 -25.47 -8.51 -5.94
CA THR A 397 -25.18 -9.90 -6.35
C THR A 397 -25.34 -10.87 -5.18
N LEU A 398 -25.21 -10.38 -3.95
CA LEU A 398 -25.47 -11.18 -2.76
C LEU A 398 -26.94 -11.60 -2.68
N ASP A 399 -27.87 -10.74 -3.09
CA ASP A 399 -29.31 -11.04 -3.11
C ASP A 399 -29.63 -12.20 -4.07
N ILE A 400 -28.95 -12.27 -5.20
CA ILE A 400 -29.06 -13.38 -6.17
C ILE A 400 -28.53 -14.69 -5.58
N VAL A 401 -27.46 -14.64 -4.77
CA VAL A 401 -26.94 -15.84 -4.08
C VAL A 401 -27.93 -16.29 -3.00
N LEU A 402 -28.53 -15.34 -2.29
CA LEU A 402 -29.47 -15.59 -1.19
C LEU A 402 -30.89 -15.92 -1.65
N SER A 403 -31.25 -15.68 -2.91
CA SER A 403 -32.53 -16.11 -3.50
C SER A 403 -32.55 -17.61 -3.83
N ASN A 404 -31.38 -18.25 -3.88
CA ASN A 404 -31.29 -19.71 -3.96
C ASN A 404 -31.66 -20.35 -2.61
N PRO A 405 -32.11 -21.62 -2.59
CA PRO A 405 -32.48 -22.33 -1.35
C PRO A 405 -31.23 -22.73 -0.54
N LEU A 406 -30.40 -21.76 -0.18
CA LEU A 406 -29.19 -21.90 0.62
C LEU A 406 -29.38 -21.15 1.94
N ALA A 407 -29.11 -21.81 3.06
CA ALA A 407 -29.12 -21.14 4.35
C ALA A 407 -28.03 -20.04 4.39
N ARG A 408 -28.36 -18.87 4.96
CA ARG A 408 -27.42 -17.74 5.09
C ARG A 408 -26.10 -18.14 5.77
N ARG A 409 -26.18 -19.01 6.78
CA ARG A 409 -25.03 -19.60 7.46
C ARG A 409 -24.09 -20.35 6.49
N ASN A 410 -24.65 -21.12 5.55
CA ASN A 410 -23.85 -21.89 4.60
C ASN A 410 -23.12 -20.98 3.61
N VAL A 411 -23.75 -19.87 3.20
CA VAL A 411 -23.12 -18.85 2.35
C VAL A 411 -21.95 -18.17 3.09
N LEU A 412 -22.17 -17.78 4.35
CA LEU A 412 -21.13 -17.17 5.18
C LEU A 412 -19.96 -18.14 5.44
N LEU A 413 -20.25 -19.39 5.82
CA LEU A 413 -19.24 -20.43 6.02
C LEU A 413 -18.45 -20.72 4.74
N ALA A 414 -19.11 -20.76 3.58
CA ALA A 414 -18.44 -20.94 2.30
C ALA A 414 -17.49 -19.76 1.98
N LYS A 415 -17.88 -18.53 2.30
CA LYS A 415 -17.02 -17.35 2.11
C LYS A 415 -15.86 -17.31 3.10
N ALA A 416 -16.09 -17.66 4.37
CA ALA A 416 -15.04 -17.80 5.37
C ALA A 416 -14.04 -18.90 5.00
N ALA A 417 -14.54 -20.06 4.55
CA ALA A 417 -13.71 -21.15 4.04
C ALA A 417 -12.92 -20.72 2.78
N ALA A 418 -13.51 -19.89 1.90
CA ALA A 418 -12.77 -19.34 0.76
C ALA A 418 -11.59 -18.48 1.22
N ILE A 419 -11.81 -17.57 2.18
CA ILE A 419 -10.73 -16.75 2.75
C ILE A 419 -9.65 -17.64 3.37
N ALA A 420 -10.05 -18.67 4.12
CA ALA A 420 -9.11 -19.61 4.74
C ALA A 420 -8.27 -20.38 3.72
N LEU A 421 -8.88 -20.93 2.68
CA LEU A 421 -8.16 -21.64 1.62
C LEU A 421 -7.18 -20.73 0.87
N LEU A 422 -7.58 -19.48 0.62
CA LEU A 422 -6.71 -18.52 -0.05
C LEU A 422 -5.55 -18.06 0.83
N SER A 423 -5.78 -17.85 2.13
CA SER A 423 -4.70 -17.57 3.09
C SER A 423 -3.76 -18.76 3.24
N LEU A 424 -4.29 -19.99 3.32
CA LEU A 424 -3.49 -21.22 3.33
C LEU A 424 -2.66 -21.38 2.06
N PHE A 425 -3.21 -21.03 0.90
CA PHE A 425 -2.46 -21.03 -0.34
C PHE A 425 -1.25 -20.08 -0.28
N ILE A 426 -1.45 -18.84 0.19
CA ILE A 426 -0.33 -17.89 0.40
C ILE A 426 0.70 -18.48 1.37
N GLY A 427 0.26 -18.96 2.53
CA GLY A 427 1.15 -19.56 3.54
C GLY A 427 1.92 -20.76 3.01
N SER A 428 1.28 -21.64 2.25
CA SER A 428 1.94 -22.80 1.63
C SER A 428 3.01 -22.39 0.62
N LEU A 429 2.74 -21.36 -0.19
CA LEU A 429 3.71 -20.83 -1.14
C LEU A 429 4.89 -20.23 -0.38
N LEU A 430 4.65 -19.44 0.65
CA LEU A 430 5.71 -18.87 1.49
C LEU A 430 6.55 -19.97 2.14
N THR A 431 5.94 -21.01 2.70
CA THR A 431 6.70 -22.15 3.24
C THR A 431 7.61 -22.76 2.17
N ILE A 432 7.10 -23.02 0.96
CA ILE A 432 7.92 -23.58 -0.13
C ILE A 432 9.11 -22.67 -0.45
N PHE A 433 8.85 -21.37 -0.65
CA PHE A 433 9.90 -20.40 -0.96
C PHE A 433 10.89 -20.20 0.21
N GLY A 434 10.46 -20.43 1.44
CA GLY A 434 11.30 -20.34 2.64
C GLY A 434 12.25 -21.51 2.75
N LEU A 435 11.76 -22.71 2.42
CA LEU A 435 12.59 -23.90 2.32
C LEU A 435 13.60 -23.79 1.17
N VAL A 436 13.17 -23.26 0.01
CA VAL A 436 14.06 -22.97 -1.12
C VAL A 436 15.11 -21.93 -0.71
N GLY A 437 14.72 -20.85 -0.04
CA GLY A 437 15.65 -19.84 0.45
C GLY A 437 16.68 -20.40 1.43
N ASN A 438 16.22 -21.19 2.40
CA ASN A 438 17.10 -21.83 3.38
C ASN A 438 18.12 -22.77 2.71
N ALA A 439 17.69 -23.52 1.69
CA ALA A 439 18.57 -24.43 0.94
C ALA A 439 19.57 -23.72 0.03
N ILE A 440 19.19 -22.61 -0.62
CA ILE A 440 20.07 -21.88 -1.55
C ILE A 440 21.15 -21.10 -0.80
N TRP A 441 20.79 -20.43 0.29
CA TRP A 441 21.68 -19.50 1.00
C TRP A 441 22.28 -20.07 2.30
N GLY A 442 21.98 -21.32 2.65
CA GLY A 442 22.63 -22.04 3.76
C GLY A 442 22.43 -21.35 5.11
N THR A 443 21.21 -20.90 5.41
CA THR A 443 20.88 -20.13 6.62
C THR A 443 20.69 -20.98 7.88
N ASP A 444 20.88 -22.30 7.77
CA ASP A 444 20.77 -23.30 8.85
C ASP A 444 19.49 -23.17 9.71
N LEU A 445 18.38 -22.73 9.10
CA LEU A 445 17.09 -22.61 9.78
C LEU A 445 16.41 -23.97 9.89
N ASP A 446 15.81 -24.24 11.05
CA ASP A 446 14.97 -25.42 11.24
C ASP A 446 13.71 -25.32 10.35
N ILE A 447 13.44 -26.40 9.62
CA ILE A 447 12.26 -26.59 8.78
C ILE A 447 10.98 -26.40 9.60
N VAL A 448 10.95 -26.91 10.85
CA VAL A 448 9.79 -26.79 11.73
C VAL A 448 9.49 -25.32 12.03
N ASN A 449 10.51 -24.50 12.21
CA ASN A 449 10.35 -23.08 12.50
C ASN A 449 9.84 -22.30 11.28
N ILE A 450 10.31 -22.64 10.07
CA ILE A 450 9.79 -22.04 8.83
C ILE A 450 8.29 -22.35 8.68
N VAL A 451 7.90 -23.60 8.93
CA VAL A 451 6.48 -24.01 8.85
C VAL A 451 5.66 -23.29 9.93
N ALA A 452 6.15 -23.22 11.16
CA ALA A 452 5.47 -22.56 12.27
C ALA A 452 5.27 -21.05 12.03
N ALA A 453 6.30 -20.35 11.54
CA ALA A 453 6.22 -18.92 11.24
C ALA A 453 5.16 -18.61 10.17
N ASN A 454 5.07 -19.45 9.13
CA ASN A 454 4.07 -19.31 8.07
C ASN A 454 2.67 -19.72 8.52
N ALA A 455 2.55 -20.77 9.34
CA ALA A 455 1.27 -21.17 9.93
C ALA A 455 0.72 -20.07 10.84
N GLY A 456 1.57 -19.47 11.70
CA GLY A 456 1.20 -18.34 12.54
C GLY A 456 0.73 -17.13 11.72
N LEU A 457 1.39 -16.86 10.58
CA LEU A 457 1.01 -15.77 9.69
C LEU A 457 -0.37 -16.01 9.03
N VAL A 458 -0.68 -17.25 8.66
CA VAL A 458 -2.01 -17.64 8.18
C VAL A 458 -3.06 -17.50 9.28
N LEU A 459 -2.76 -17.94 10.50
CA LEU A 459 -3.68 -17.80 11.65
C LEU A 459 -3.95 -16.33 11.98
N LEU A 460 -2.94 -15.47 11.90
CA LEU A 460 -3.10 -14.03 12.08
C LEU A 460 -4.05 -13.44 11.02
N ALA A 461 -3.89 -13.85 9.75
CA ALA A 461 -4.78 -13.43 8.67
C ALA A 461 -6.22 -13.92 8.89
N LEU A 462 -6.40 -15.14 9.40
CA LEU A 462 -7.70 -15.70 9.74
C LEU A 462 -8.36 -14.95 10.91
N CYS A 463 -7.59 -14.58 11.93
CA CYS A 463 -8.06 -13.78 13.05
C CYS A 463 -8.62 -12.44 12.56
N PHE A 464 -7.83 -11.67 11.80
CA PHE A 464 -8.30 -10.39 11.24
C PHE A 464 -9.41 -10.55 10.19
N GLY A 465 -9.40 -11.63 9.41
CA GLY A 465 -10.49 -11.99 8.51
C GLY A 465 -11.80 -12.26 9.27
N GLY A 466 -11.72 -12.96 10.40
CA GLY A 466 -12.84 -13.20 11.32
C GLY A 466 -13.37 -11.92 11.94
N ILE A 467 -12.49 -11.05 12.44
CA ILE A 467 -12.84 -9.72 12.95
C ILE A 467 -13.53 -8.90 11.85
N ALA A 468 -12.99 -8.86 10.63
CA ALA A 468 -13.60 -8.15 9.51
C ALA A 468 -15.00 -8.69 9.16
N LEU A 469 -15.20 -10.01 9.15
CA LEU A 469 -16.52 -10.61 8.93
C LEU A 469 -17.49 -10.29 10.06
N GLY A 470 -17.01 -10.28 11.31
CA GLY A 470 -17.82 -9.92 12.49
C GLY A 470 -18.27 -8.46 12.45
N VAL A 471 -17.34 -7.53 12.23
CA VAL A 471 -17.65 -6.10 12.11
C VAL A 471 -18.56 -5.84 10.91
N TRP A 472 -18.33 -6.51 9.78
CA TRP A 472 -19.22 -6.46 8.62
C TRP A 472 -20.64 -6.91 8.96
N SER A 473 -20.78 -8.01 9.69
CA SER A 473 -22.11 -8.54 10.06
C SER A 473 -22.90 -7.59 10.97
N LEU A 474 -22.22 -6.72 11.72
CA LEU A 474 -22.84 -5.76 12.65
C LEU A 474 -23.10 -4.39 12.01
N LEU A 475 -22.14 -3.87 11.25
CA LEU A 475 -22.10 -2.46 10.81
C LEU A 475 -22.19 -2.29 9.28
N GLY A 476 -22.22 -3.40 8.53
CA GLY A 476 -22.24 -3.42 7.07
C GLY A 476 -20.88 -3.17 6.42
N SER A 477 -20.91 -3.12 5.08
CA SER A 477 -19.75 -3.09 4.18
C SER A 477 -18.73 -1.98 4.37
N GLY A 478 -19.20 -0.75 4.62
CA GLY A 478 -18.33 0.43 4.68
C GLY A 478 -17.43 0.48 5.92
N PRO A 479 -17.99 0.50 7.14
CA PRO A 479 -17.22 0.61 8.38
C PRO A 479 -16.29 -0.56 8.65
N ALA A 480 -16.64 -1.78 8.20
CA ALA A 480 -15.91 -3.00 8.51
C ALA A 480 -14.43 -2.96 8.13
N VAL A 481 -14.13 -2.52 6.90
CA VAL A 481 -12.75 -2.42 6.41
C VAL A 481 -11.92 -1.46 7.26
N GLY A 482 -12.47 -0.27 7.54
CA GLY A 482 -11.77 0.77 8.29
C GLY A 482 -11.56 0.40 9.75
N ILE A 483 -12.60 -0.14 10.41
CA ILE A 483 -12.53 -0.54 11.82
C ILE A 483 -11.56 -1.71 12.00
N THR A 484 -11.58 -2.71 11.13
CA THR A 484 -10.63 -3.84 11.24
C THR A 484 -9.19 -3.38 11.00
N ALA A 485 -8.95 -2.48 10.04
CA ALA A 485 -7.62 -1.90 9.84
C ALA A 485 -7.15 -1.09 11.07
N ALA A 486 -8.05 -0.31 11.68
CA ALA A 486 -7.75 0.44 12.90
C ALA A 486 -7.43 -0.49 14.08
N ILE A 487 -8.22 -1.55 14.28
CA ILE A 487 -7.95 -2.57 15.30
C ILE A 487 -6.58 -3.21 15.04
N GLY A 488 -6.25 -3.52 13.79
CA GLY A 488 -4.94 -4.01 13.38
C GLY A 488 -3.79 -3.10 13.79
N ALA A 489 -3.88 -1.81 13.45
CA ALA A 489 -2.86 -0.83 13.81
C ALA A 489 -2.73 -0.69 15.34
N VAL A 490 -3.84 -0.51 16.06
CA VAL A 490 -3.84 -0.36 17.52
C VAL A 490 -3.25 -1.58 18.22
N THR A 491 -3.64 -2.79 17.80
CA THR A 491 -3.13 -4.03 18.41
C THR A 491 -1.65 -4.26 18.08
N TRP A 492 -1.18 -3.88 16.89
CA TRP A 492 0.25 -3.92 16.57
C TRP A 492 1.06 -3.00 17.48
N PHE A 493 0.62 -1.75 17.66
CA PHE A 493 1.24 -0.80 18.59
C PHE A 493 1.19 -1.29 20.04
N LEU A 494 0.06 -1.85 20.47
CA LEU A 494 -0.09 -2.41 21.80
C LEU A 494 0.93 -3.52 22.09
N ASN A 495 1.20 -4.37 21.09
CA ASN A 495 2.21 -5.41 21.24
C ASN A 495 3.63 -4.84 21.31
N GLY A 496 3.97 -3.90 20.41
CA GLY A 496 5.28 -3.25 20.37
C GLY A 496 5.56 -2.46 21.63
N LEU A 497 4.74 -1.44 21.92
CA LEU A 497 4.92 -0.57 23.09
C LEU A 497 4.76 -1.30 24.41
N GLY A 498 3.89 -2.30 24.49
CA GLY A 498 3.72 -3.08 25.72
C GLY A 498 4.96 -3.86 26.13
N SER A 499 5.90 -4.11 25.21
CA SER A 499 7.18 -4.76 25.54
C SER A 499 8.16 -3.86 26.28
N VAL A 500 7.95 -2.54 26.24
CA VAL A 500 8.85 -1.54 26.83
C VAL A 500 8.18 -0.71 27.92
N VAL A 501 6.86 -0.52 27.83
CA VAL A 501 6.08 0.25 28.81
C VAL A 501 5.37 -0.71 29.77
N ASP A 502 5.83 -0.76 31.02
CA ASP A 502 5.30 -1.65 32.07
C ASP A 502 3.78 -1.56 32.23
N GLY A 503 3.22 -0.35 32.15
CA GLY A 503 1.76 -0.12 32.27
C GLY A 503 0.93 -0.71 31.12
N LEU A 504 1.54 -0.93 29.95
CA LEU A 504 0.89 -1.55 28.78
C LEU A 504 1.15 -3.06 28.69
N SER A 505 2.13 -3.58 29.45
CA SER A 505 2.51 -5.00 29.43
C SER A 505 1.35 -5.98 29.66
N PRO A 506 0.37 -5.75 30.57
CA PRO A 506 -0.71 -6.71 30.80
C PRO A 506 -1.70 -6.75 29.62
N PHE A 507 -1.79 -5.67 28.85
CA PHE A 507 -2.71 -5.54 27.73
C PHE A 507 -2.17 -6.15 26.44
N ARG A 508 -0.88 -6.51 26.36
CA ARG A 508 -0.28 -7.17 25.18
C ARG A 508 -1.02 -8.44 24.78
N ILE A 509 -1.52 -9.19 25.76
CA ILE A 509 -2.23 -10.47 25.57
C ILE A 509 -3.50 -10.30 24.70
N LEU A 510 -4.10 -9.11 24.70
CA LEU A 510 -5.26 -8.79 23.85
C LEU A 510 -4.89 -8.60 22.37
N SER A 511 -3.61 -8.39 22.06
CA SER A 511 -3.14 -8.20 20.70
C SER A 511 -2.99 -9.54 19.98
N PRO A 512 -3.64 -9.76 18.82
CA PRO A 512 -3.36 -10.92 17.97
C PRO A 512 -1.88 -11.00 17.56
N PHE A 513 -1.18 -9.86 17.50
CA PHE A 513 0.26 -9.82 17.18
C PHE A 513 1.13 -10.36 18.31
N TYR A 514 0.69 -10.31 19.57
CA TYR A 514 1.44 -10.90 20.69
C TYR A 514 1.55 -12.41 20.55
N TRP A 515 0.46 -13.08 20.18
CA TRP A 515 0.43 -14.52 19.95
C TRP A 515 1.30 -14.93 18.77
N TYR A 516 1.32 -14.11 17.72
CA TYR A 516 2.13 -14.39 16.54
C TYR A 516 3.63 -14.06 16.73
N LEU A 517 3.95 -12.82 17.11
CA LEU A 517 5.33 -12.33 17.23
C LEU A 517 5.97 -12.75 18.55
N GLY A 518 5.24 -12.71 19.66
CA GLY A 518 5.77 -12.94 21.00
C GLY A 518 6.99 -12.08 21.33
N ASP A 519 7.81 -12.57 22.26
CA ASP A 519 9.10 -11.93 22.60
C ASP A 519 10.28 -12.48 21.80
N THR A 520 10.11 -13.62 21.13
CA THR A 520 11.15 -14.28 20.30
C THR A 520 10.75 -14.33 18.84
N ALA A 521 11.72 -14.10 17.95
CA ALA A 521 11.51 -14.07 16.51
C ALA A 521 10.78 -15.33 15.99
N PRO A 522 9.77 -15.22 15.10
CA PRO A 522 8.98 -16.36 14.62
C PRO A 522 9.81 -17.52 14.05
N LEU A 523 10.90 -17.24 13.32
CA LEU A 523 11.79 -18.28 12.78
C LEU A 523 12.74 -18.90 13.82
N ALA A 524 12.87 -18.33 15.00
CA ALA A 524 13.71 -18.87 16.08
C ALA A 524 12.90 -19.73 17.07
N LYS A 525 11.57 -19.61 17.06
CA LYS A 525 10.68 -20.06 18.14
C LYS A 525 9.94 -21.38 17.88
N GLY A 526 9.65 -21.69 16.62
CA GLY A 526 8.86 -22.88 16.27
C GLY A 526 7.41 -22.86 16.79
N PHE A 527 6.80 -24.03 16.94
CA PHE A 527 5.47 -24.18 17.55
C PHE A 527 5.59 -24.12 19.08
N ALA A 528 5.61 -22.92 19.65
CA ALA A 528 5.68 -22.74 21.09
C ALA A 528 4.26 -22.80 21.73
N PRO A 529 3.99 -23.73 22.67
CA PRO A 529 2.66 -23.90 23.30
C PRO A 529 2.13 -22.66 24.01
N GLN A 530 3.04 -21.83 24.53
CA GLN A 530 2.71 -20.58 25.22
C GLN A 530 2.19 -19.47 24.28
N TYR A 531 2.24 -19.72 22.96
CA TYR A 531 1.84 -18.77 21.91
C TYR A 531 0.87 -19.38 20.86
N LEU A 532 0.43 -20.62 21.08
CA LEU A 532 -0.63 -21.33 20.34
C LEU A 532 -1.97 -21.09 21.01
#